data_AF-A0A091BU03-F1
#
_entry.id   AF-A0A091BU03-F1
#
_cell.length_a   1.000
_cell.length_b   1.000
_cell.length_c   1.000
_cell.angle_alpha   90.00
_cell.angle_beta   90.00
_cell.angle_gamma   90.00
#
_symmetry.space_group_name_H-M   'P 1'
#
loop_
_entity.id
_entity.type
_entity.pdbx_description
1 polymer ?
#
loop_
_entity_poly.entity_id
_entity_poly.type
_entity_poly.pdbx_seq_one_letter_code
_entity_poly.pdbx_strand_id
1 'polypeptide(L)'
;MNKQEAIEEIKNLEGLTILDKTINFDNEMIPKKEVLNIVNQINEPEKPTVPQYVADWYEEHKQNIEMYITNLCIDYVLHKECIDDKVADWYTYLDNKPIQTLVNMHQFGYGVEKEKLYTVELPNPNDAGHVVLYKDKNGKITIEWDCAEDWKRFEGVKLTESEIKKDFAWTWQFAEEVNDND
;
A
#
# COMPACT_ATOMS: atom_id res chain seq x y z
N MET A 1 -23.79 -5.02 -2.53
CA MET A 1 -24.00 -3.59 -2.32
C MET A 1 -23.04 -3.09 -1.26
N ASN A 2 -22.15 -2.16 -1.58
CA ASN A 2 -21.28 -1.49 -0.61
C ASN A 2 -22.05 -0.33 0.08
N LYS A 3 -21.45 0.27 1.13
CA LYS A 3 -22.07 1.35 1.90
C LYS A 3 -22.51 2.52 1.00
N GLN A 4 -21.68 2.92 0.05
CA GLN A 4 -21.95 4.05 -0.85
C GLN A 4 -23.10 3.75 -1.80
N GLU A 5 -23.15 2.54 -2.35
CA GLU A 5 -24.28 2.06 -3.17
C GLU A 5 -25.59 2.06 -2.36
N ALA A 6 -25.57 1.63 -1.10
CA ALA A 6 -26.75 1.65 -0.22
C ALA A 6 -27.25 3.07 0.05
N ILE A 7 -26.34 4.00 0.33
CA ILE A 7 -26.66 5.41 0.53
C ILE A 7 -27.31 6.00 -0.73
N GLU A 8 -26.75 5.67 -1.90
CA GLU A 8 -27.22 6.19 -3.18
C GLU A 8 -28.60 5.61 -3.56
N GLU A 9 -28.81 4.31 -3.37
CA GLU A 9 -30.13 3.69 -3.53
C GLU A 9 -31.16 4.36 -2.62
N ILE A 10 -30.84 4.55 -1.33
CA ILE A 10 -31.75 5.22 -0.39
C ILE A 10 -32.06 6.64 -0.87
N LYS A 11 -31.06 7.42 -1.31
CA LYS A 11 -31.25 8.77 -1.86
C LYS A 11 -32.15 8.79 -3.09
N ASN A 12 -32.10 7.76 -3.91
CA ASN A 12 -32.90 7.64 -5.13
C ASN A 12 -34.31 7.05 -4.91
N LEU A 13 -34.61 6.49 -3.73
CA LEU A 13 -35.99 6.10 -3.39
C LEU A 13 -36.93 7.32 -3.43
N GLU A 14 -37.98 7.21 -4.24
CA GLU A 14 -39.08 8.17 -4.30
C GLU A 14 -39.82 8.20 -2.95
N GLY A 15 -40.06 9.41 -2.44
CA GLY A 15 -40.89 9.60 -1.25
C GLY A 15 -42.36 9.55 -1.62
N LEU A 16 -43.20 9.04 -0.73
CA LEU A 16 -44.65 9.24 -0.82
C LEU A 16 -44.95 10.72 -0.63
N THR A 17 -45.63 11.35 -1.60
CA THR A 17 -46.21 12.67 -1.39
C THR A 17 -47.60 12.51 -0.78
N ILE A 18 -47.98 13.37 0.18
CA ILE A 18 -49.28 13.30 0.88
C ILE A 18 -50.50 13.34 -0.08
N LEU A 19 -50.28 13.72 -1.34
CA LEU A 19 -51.28 13.74 -2.42
C LEU A 19 -51.51 12.38 -3.08
N ASP A 20 -50.65 11.39 -2.85
CA ASP A 20 -50.80 10.04 -3.38
C ASP A 20 -51.88 9.32 -2.59
N LYS A 21 -53.06 9.30 -3.22
CA LYS A 21 -54.35 8.87 -2.68
C LYS A 21 -54.25 7.50 -1.98
N THR A 22 -54.91 7.42 -0.84
CA THR A 22 -55.06 6.24 0.04
C THR A 22 -53.80 5.89 0.83
N ILE A 23 -53.56 6.60 1.93
CA ILE A 23 -52.65 6.16 2.99
C ILE A 23 -53.18 4.83 3.52
N ASN A 24 -52.53 3.73 3.18
CA ASN A 24 -52.77 2.44 3.82
C ASN A 24 -52.12 2.51 5.22
N PHE A 25 -52.94 2.61 6.26
CA PHE A 25 -52.49 2.76 7.66
C PHE A 25 -51.79 1.50 8.20
N ASP A 26 -51.72 0.42 7.43
CA ASP A 26 -50.97 -0.79 7.76
C ASP A 26 -49.45 -0.65 7.56
N ASN A 27 -48.98 0.45 6.93
CA ASN A 27 -47.56 0.69 6.68
C ASN A 27 -46.96 1.71 7.66
N GLU A 28 -45.85 1.34 8.31
CA GLU A 28 -45.06 2.26 9.12
C GLU A 28 -44.24 3.22 8.23
N MET A 29 -44.32 4.52 8.51
CA MET A 29 -43.55 5.54 7.81
C MET A 29 -42.24 5.84 8.55
N ILE A 30 -41.11 5.52 7.93
CA ILE A 30 -39.78 5.79 8.49
C ILE A 30 -39.16 6.99 7.78
N PRO A 31 -38.71 8.04 8.51
CA PRO A 31 -38.03 9.17 7.88
C PRO A 31 -36.74 8.74 7.18
N LYS A 32 -36.62 9.04 5.88
CA LYS A 32 -35.44 8.76 5.06
C LYS A 32 -34.12 9.24 5.70
N LYS A 33 -34.16 10.38 6.39
CA LYS A 33 -33.00 10.93 7.11
C LYS A 33 -32.51 10.03 8.25
N GLU A 34 -33.42 9.35 8.95
CA GLU A 34 -33.06 8.43 10.03
C GLU A 34 -32.39 7.16 9.48
N VAL A 35 -32.92 6.61 8.39
CA VAL A 35 -32.30 5.48 7.68
C VAL A 35 -30.88 5.83 7.23
N LEU A 36 -30.70 7.00 6.60
CA LEU A 36 -29.36 7.48 6.20
C LEU A 36 -28.42 7.66 7.41
N ASN A 37 -28.90 8.17 8.53
CA ASN A 37 -28.09 8.30 9.75
C ASN A 37 -27.62 6.94 10.27
N ILE A 38 -28.46 5.91 10.23
CA ILE A 38 -28.10 4.54 10.64
C ILE A 38 -27.07 3.97 9.67
N VAL A 39 -27.30 4.07 8.36
CA VAL A 39 -26.38 3.55 7.33
C VAL A 39 -25.03 4.26 7.40
N ASN A 40 -25.00 5.56 7.70
CA ASN A 40 -23.76 6.32 7.85
C ASN A 40 -22.90 5.83 9.04
N GLN A 41 -23.49 5.20 10.06
CA GLN A 41 -22.77 4.59 11.19
C GLN A 41 -22.14 3.24 10.84
N ILE A 42 -22.50 2.62 9.70
CA ILE A 42 -21.83 1.41 9.22
C ILE A 42 -20.40 1.78 8.84
N ASN A 43 -19.41 1.16 9.46
CA ASN A 43 -18.02 1.39 9.09
C ASN A 43 -17.75 0.87 7.69
N GLU A 44 -17.00 1.64 6.89
CA GLU A 44 -16.49 1.11 5.64
C GLU A 44 -15.40 0.08 5.93
N PRO A 45 -15.31 -0.99 5.14
CA PRO A 45 -14.22 -1.94 5.28
C PRO A 45 -12.89 -1.20 5.03
N GLU A 46 -11.97 -1.35 5.97
CA GLU A 46 -10.66 -0.74 5.89
C GLU A 46 -9.85 -1.43 4.79
N LYS A 47 -9.49 -0.67 3.76
CA LYS A 47 -8.67 -1.18 2.67
C LYS A 47 -7.22 -1.28 3.18
N PRO A 48 -6.58 -2.46 3.08
CA PRO A 48 -5.18 -2.56 3.43
C PRO A 48 -4.33 -1.70 2.49
N THR A 49 -3.22 -1.20 3.01
CA THR A 49 -2.16 -0.59 2.21
C THR A 49 -0.99 -1.56 2.21
N VAL A 50 -0.45 -1.90 1.04
CA VAL A 50 0.62 -2.89 0.88
C VAL A 50 1.78 -2.36 0.05
N PRO A 51 3.00 -2.90 0.21
CA PRO A 51 4.12 -2.58 -0.66
C PRO A 51 3.84 -2.93 -2.13
N GLN A 52 4.45 -2.20 -3.06
CA GLN A 52 4.26 -2.40 -4.51
C GLN A 52 4.52 -3.84 -4.96
N TYR A 53 5.59 -4.48 -4.47
CA TYR A 53 5.90 -5.86 -4.85
C TYR A 53 4.84 -6.89 -4.40
N VAL A 54 4.11 -6.61 -3.31
CA VAL A 54 2.97 -7.45 -2.86
C VAL A 54 1.76 -7.21 -3.75
N ALA A 55 1.53 -5.95 -4.14
CA ALA A 55 0.47 -5.60 -5.08
C ALA A 55 0.69 -6.25 -6.45
N ASP A 56 1.91 -6.18 -6.99
CA ASP A 56 2.27 -6.78 -8.27
C ASP A 56 2.05 -8.29 -8.25
N TRP A 57 2.55 -8.96 -7.21
CA TRP A 57 2.30 -10.39 -7.00
C TRP A 57 0.80 -10.69 -6.89
N TYR A 58 0.03 -9.90 -6.15
CA TYR A 58 -1.40 -10.11 -6.03
C TYR A 58 -2.10 -9.99 -7.40
N GLU A 59 -1.79 -8.99 -8.21
CA GLU A 59 -2.42 -8.78 -9.52
C GLU A 59 -2.14 -9.92 -10.50
N GLU A 60 -0.95 -10.51 -10.45
CA GLU A 60 -0.58 -11.70 -11.23
C GLU A 60 -1.38 -12.95 -10.82
N HIS A 61 -1.71 -13.06 -9.53
CA HIS A 61 -2.25 -14.28 -8.92
C HIS A 61 -3.74 -14.21 -8.54
N LYS A 62 -4.37 -13.02 -8.60
CA LYS A 62 -5.73 -12.74 -8.09
C LYS A 62 -6.83 -13.67 -8.62
N GLN A 63 -6.66 -14.23 -9.82
CA GLN A 63 -7.65 -15.14 -10.42
C GLN A 63 -7.73 -16.49 -9.71
N ASN A 64 -6.63 -16.94 -9.08
CA ASN A 64 -6.54 -18.20 -8.35
C ASN A 64 -5.93 -17.97 -6.96
N ILE A 65 -6.31 -16.86 -6.31
CA ILE A 65 -5.64 -16.37 -5.10
C ILE A 65 -5.62 -17.39 -3.97
N GLU A 66 -6.66 -18.21 -3.82
CA GLU A 66 -6.75 -19.27 -2.81
C GLU A 66 -5.65 -20.33 -2.97
N MET A 67 -5.35 -20.73 -4.21
CA MET A 67 -4.27 -21.67 -4.51
C MET A 67 -2.91 -21.06 -4.15
N TYR A 68 -2.67 -19.81 -4.54
CA TYR A 68 -1.38 -19.15 -4.32
C TYR A 68 -1.13 -18.82 -2.84
N ILE A 69 -2.14 -18.40 -2.08
CA ILE A 69 -2.04 -18.27 -0.62
C ILE A 69 -1.73 -19.63 0.02
N THR A 70 -2.39 -20.70 -0.43
CA THR A 70 -2.14 -22.06 0.07
C THR A 70 -0.71 -22.51 -0.22
N ASN A 71 -0.19 -22.21 -1.41
CA ASN A 71 1.20 -22.49 -1.75
C ASN A 71 2.17 -21.72 -0.85
N LEU A 72 1.96 -20.42 -0.63
CA LEU A 72 2.78 -19.63 0.32
C LEU A 72 2.77 -20.23 1.75
N CYS A 73 1.62 -20.72 2.21
CA CYS A 73 1.51 -21.46 3.47
C CYS A 73 2.35 -22.75 3.47
N ILE A 74 2.24 -23.56 2.42
CA ILE A 74 2.95 -24.83 2.30
C ILE A 74 4.46 -24.58 2.23
N ASP A 75 4.88 -23.63 1.41
CA ASP A 75 6.27 -23.28 1.20
C ASP A 75 6.90 -22.75 2.50
N TYR A 76 6.17 -21.92 3.26
CA TYR A 76 6.60 -21.49 4.59
C TYR A 76 6.83 -22.67 5.56
N VAL A 77 5.93 -23.65 5.55
CA VAL A 77 5.96 -24.78 6.49
C VAL A 77 7.01 -25.84 6.10
N LEU A 78 7.17 -26.10 4.80
CA LEU A 78 7.99 -27.21 4.28
C LEU A 78 9.37 -26.78 3.74
N HIS A 79 9.53 -25.53 3.29
CA HIS A 79 10.67 -25.08 2.50
C HIS A 79 11.30 -23.79 3.03
N LYS A 80 11.34 -23.65 4.37
CA LYS A 80 11.84 -22.48 5.11
C LYS A 80 13.23 -21.96 4.69
N GLU A 81 14.03 -22.72 3.95
CA GLU A 81 15.40 -22.37 3.53
C GLU A 81 15.55 -21.99 2.04
N CYS A 82 14.48 -21.99 1.22
CA CYS A 82 14.62 -21.92 -0.24
C CYS A 82 13.91 -20.76 -0.96
N ILE A 83 13.41 -19.75 -0.25
CA ILE A 83 12.61 -18.71 -0.91
C ILE A 83 13.30 -17.34 -0.81
N ASP A 84 14.15 -17.04 -1.79
CA ASP A 84 14.64 -15.69 -2.06
C ASP A 84 13.56 -14.91 -2.82
N ASP A 85 12.41 -14.70 -2.16
CA ASP A 85 11.28 -13.93 -2.68
C ASP A 85 10.80 -12.94 -1.61
N LYS A 86 10.85 -11.64 -1.94
CA LYS A 86 10.38 -10.55 -1.07
C LYS A 86 8.93 -10.75 -0.61
N VAL A 87 8.09 -11.39 -1.43
CA VAL A 87 6.69 -11.69 -1.09
C VAL A 87 6.62 -12.80 -0.04
N ALA A 88 7.50 -13.81 -0.12
CA ALA A 88 7.56 -14.85 0.90
C ALA A 88 8.05 -14.28 2.23
N ASP A 89 9.10 -13.45 2.23
CA ASP A 89 9.55 -12.74 3.44
C ASP A 89 8.41 -11.91 4.05
N TRP A 90 7.71 -11.14 3.22
CA TRP A 90 6.52 -10.38 3.65
C TRP A 90 5.42 -11.29 4.21
N TYR A 91 5.20 -12.46 3.62
CA TYR A 91 4.20 -13.44 4.02
C TYR A 91 4.54 -14.18 5.32
N THR A 92 5.82 -14.31 5.67
CA THR A 92 6.24 -14.96 6.92
C THR A 92 6.26 -14.00 8.10
N TYR A 93 6.29 -12.69 7.85
CA TYR A 93 6.24 -11.66 8.88
C TYR A 93 4.81 -11.43 9.40
N LEU A 94 4.46 -12.06 10.53
CA LEU A 94 3.08 -12.10 11.05
C LEU A 94 2.47 -10.74 11.38
N ASP A 95 3.27 -9.71 11.65
CA ASP A 95 2.77 -8.35 11.89
C ASP A 95 2.09 -7.76 10.65
N ASN A 96 2.46 -8.22 9.44
CA ASN A 96 1.79 -7.85 8.18
C ASN A 96 0.38 -8.45 8.06
N LYS A 97 0.02 -9.39 8.95
CA LYS A 97 -1.22 -10.18 8.90
C LYS A 97 -1.52 -10.70 7.48
N PRO A 98 -0.57 -11.39 6.84
CA PRO A 98 -0.51 -11.50 5.38
C PRO A 98 -1.73 -12.18 4.76
N ILE A 99 -2.25 -13.25 5.38
CA ILE A 99 -3.49 -13.91 4.93
C ILE A 99 -4.68 -12.94 5.02
N GLN A 100 -4.86 -12.27 6.16
CA GLN A 100 -5.95 -11.31 6.35
C GLN A 100 -5.83 -10.14 5.36
N THR A 101 -4.61 -9.64 5.16
CA THR A 101 -4.32 -8.58 4.21
C THR A 101 -4.67 -8.98 2.78
N LEU A 102 -4.19 -10.14 2.29
CA LEU A 102 -4.51 -10.62 0.94
C LEU A 102 -6.01 -10.89 0.74
N VAL A 103 -6.70 -11.42 1.76
CA VAL A 103 -8.16 -11.60 1.72
C VAL A 103 -8.88 -10.25 1.66
N ASN A 104 -8.47 -9.28 2.47
CA ASN A 104 -9.05 -7.93 2.46
C ASN A 104 -8.77 -7.20 1.15
N MET A 105 -7.57 -7.36 0.56
CA MET A 105 -7.25 -6.84 -0.77
C MET A 105 -8.25 -7.38 -1.82
N HIS A 106 -8.59 -8.67 -1.75
CA HIS A 106 -9.53 -9.30 -2.66
C HIS A 106 -10.98 -8.88 -2.43
N GLN A 107 -11.40 -8.70 -1.17
CA GLN A 107 -12.78 -8.35 -0.81
C GLN A 107 -13.10 -6.86 -0.99
N PHE A 108 -12.16 -5.99 -0.65
CA PHE A 108 -12.39 -4.56 -0.48
C PHE A 108 -11.53 -3.68 -1.39
N GLY A 109 -10.60 -4.28 -2.14
CA GLY A 109 -9.52 -3.58 -2.82
C GLY A 109 -8.43 -3.14 -1.84
N TYR A 110 -7.43 -2.42 -2.34
CA TYR A 110 -6.27 -2.04 -1.56
C TYR A 110 -5.62 -0.76 -2.09
N GLY A 111 -4.80 -0.14 -1.24
CA GLY A 111 -3.87 0.92 -1.63
C GLY A 111 -2.45 0.37 -1.74
N VAL A 112 -1.62 1.02 -2.54
CA VAL A 112 -0.19 0.72 -2.58
C VAL A 112 0.56 1.78 -1.77
N GLU A 113 1.43 1.34 -0.87
CA GLU A 113 2.34 2.24 -0.16
C GLU A 113 3.28 2.87 -1.18
N LYS A 114 3.31 4.20 -1.23
CA LYS A 114 4.36 4.90 -1.98
C LYS A 114 5.69 4.52 -1.33
N GLU A 115 6.53 3.81 -2.08
CA GLU A 115 7.86 3.42 -1.61
C GLU A 115 8.66 4.69 -1.32
N LYS A 116 9.04 4.88 -0.05
CA LYS A 116 9.83 6.03 0.36
C LYS A 116 11.25 5.89 -0.21
N LEU A 117 11.67 6.90 -0.94
CA LEU A 117 13.01 7.00 -1.47
C LEU A 117 13.85 7.91 -0.59
N TYR A 118 15.13 7.61 -0.52
CA TYR A 118 16.10 8.33 0.27
C TYR A 118 17.33 8.62 -0.59
N THR A 119 17.95 9.77 -0.34
CA THR A 119 19.31 10.07 -0.79
C THR A 119 20.26 9.95 0.40
N VAL A 120 21.51 9.56 0.15
CA VAL A 120 22.52 9.42 1.22
C VAL A 120 23.78 10.16 0.78
N GLU A 121 24.14 11.20 1.54
CA GLU A 121 25.38 11.96 1.37
C GLU A 121 26.29 11.73 2.59
N LEU A 122 27.49 11.22 2.33
CA LEU A 122 28.51 11.01 3.35
C LEU A 122 29.29 12.31 3.60
N PRO A 123 29.58 12.65 4.87
CA PRO A 123 30.27 13.89 5.19
C PRO A 123 31.70 13.86 4.65
N ASN A 124 32.04 14.84 3.80
CA ASN A 124 33.38 15.05 3.28
C ASN A 124 33.78 16.54 3.42
N PRO A 125 34.09 17.02 4.63
CA PRO A 125 34.26 18.46 4.92
C PRO A 125 35.49 19.11 4.26
N ASN A 126 36.38 18.31 3.66
CA ASN A 126 37.63 18.79 3.05
C ASN A 126 37.58 18.77 1.52
N ASP A 127 36.42 18.47 0.93
CA ASP A 127 36.19 18.43 -0.51
C ASP A 127 34.97 19.29 -0.83
N ALA A 128 34.94 19.84 -2.04
CA ALA A 128 33.82 20.62 -2.55
C ALA A 128 32.77 19.76 -3.26
N GLY A 129 33.07 18.50 -3.54
CA GLY A 129 32.12 17.54 -4.12
C GLY A 129 31.28 16.78 -3.09
N HIS A 130 30.32 16.03 -3.60
CA HIS A 130 29.39 15.20 -2.85
C HIS A 130 29.82 13.75 -2.91
N VAL A 131 29.87 13.07 -1.75
CA VAL A 131 30.14 11.63 -1.69
C VAL A 131 28.82 10.93 -1.39
N VAL A 132 28.26 10.21 -2.36
CA VAL A 132 26.87 9.73 -2.28
C VAL A 132 26.77 8.24 -2.55
N LEU A 133 25.68 7.62 -2.11
CA LEU A 133 25.32 6.29 -2.59
C LEU A 133 24.64 6.40 -3.96
N TYR A 134 25.13 5.62 -4.91
CA TYR A 134 24.63 5.59 -6.27
C TYR A 134 24.33 4.15 -6.71
N LYS A 135 23.16 3.93 -7.30
CA LYS A 135 22.71 2.67 -7.89
C LYS A 135 22.90 2.72 -9.40
N ASP A 136 23.71 1.80 -9.92
CA ASP A 136 23.93 1.65 -11.34
C ASP A 136 22.74 1.00 -12.06
N LYS A 137 22.82 0.93 -13.40
CA LYS A 137 21.78 0.29 -14.23
C LYS A 137 21.58 -1.20 -13.98
N ASN A 138 22.54 -1.85 -13.31
CA ASN A 138 22.45 -3.27 -12.94
C ASN A 138 21.92 -3.45 -11.50
N GLY A 139 21.54 -2.36 -10.81
CA GLY A 139 21.06 -2.39 -9.44
C GLY A 139 22.17 -2.49 -8.39
N LYS A 140 23.44 -2.34 -8.78
CA LYS A 140 24.57 -2.36 -7.83
C LYS A 140 24.72 -0.99 -7.20
N ILE A 141 24.83 -0.96 -5.87
CA ILE A 141 25.02 0.27 -5.09
C ILE A 141 26.50 0.46 -4.76
N THR A 142 27.03 1.64 -5.04
CA THR A 142 28.41 2.05 -4.79
C THR A 142 28.47 3.41 -4.14
N ILE A 143 29.58 3.70 -3.44
CA ILE A 143 29.89 5.06 -2.98
C ILE A 143 30.61 5.77 -4.13
N GLU A 144 30.06 6.88 -4.60
CA GLU A 144 30.59 7.65 -5.72
C GLU A 144 30.80 9.10 -5.32
N TRP A 145 31.71 9.78 -6.03
CA TRP A 145 31.95 11.21 -5.88
C TRP A 145 31.31 11.94 -7.06
N ASP A 146 30.54 12.98 -6.76
CA ASP A 146 29.88 13.84 -7.74
C ASP A 146 30.24 15.31 -7.47
N CYS A 147 30.33 16.11 -8.52
CA CYS A 147 30.57 17.55 -8.43
C CYS A 147 29.35 18.41 -8.80
N ALA A 148 28.24 17.78 -9.19
CA ALA A 148 27.01 18.47 -9.55
C ALA A 148 26.25 18.91 -8.30
N GLU A 149 25.84 20.18 -8.24
CA GLU A 149 25.01 20.69 -7.14
C GLU A 149 23.59 20.08 -7.15
N ASP A 150 23.10 19.63 -8.31
CA ASP A 150 21.78 19.04 -8.49
C ASP A 150 21.78 17.50 -8.45
N TRP A 151 22.82 16.89 -7.87
CA TRP A 151 22.99 15.44 -7.81
C TRP A 151 21.78 14.70 -7.21
N LYS A 152 21.04 15.32 -6.29
CA LYS A 152 19.81 14.75 -5.69
C LYS A 152 18.70 14.44 -6.71
N ARG A 153 18.76 15.04 -7.90
CA ARG A 153 17.81 14.77 -9.00
C ARG A 153 18.12 13.49 -9.75
N PHE A 154 19.33 12.97 -9.64
CA PHE A 154 19.73 11.77 -10.38
C PHE A 154 18.98 10.56 -9.85
N GLU A 155 18.37 9.80 -10.76
CA GLU A 155 17.56 8.65 -10.36
C GLU A 155 18.40 7.57 -9.65
N GLY A 156 19.68 7.46 -9.99
CA GLY A 156 20.60 6.53 -9.35
C GLY A 156 20.88 6.83 -7.87
N VAL A 157 20.66 8.05 -7.38
CA VAL A 157 20.88 8.37 -5.95
C VAL A 157 19.62 8.18 -5.09
N LYS A 158 18.47 7.94 -5.71
CA LYS A 158 17.21 7.68 -5.00
C LYS A 158 17.09 6.20 -4.71
N LEU A 159 17.25 5.84 -3.44
CA LEU A 159 17.35 4.47 -2.97
C LEU A 159 16.24 4.16 -1.98
N THR A 160 15.79 2.92 -1.95
CA THR A 160 14.85 2.47 -0.92
C THR A 160 15.61 2.21 0.38
N GLU A 161 14.91 2.22 1.52
CA GLU A 161 15.51 1.85 2.81
C GLU A 161 16.14 0.45 2.77
N SER A 162 15.47 -0.49 2.11
CA SER A 162 15.95 -1.87 1.97
C SER A 162 17.24 -1.96 1.15
N GLU A 163 17.36 -1.17 0.09
CA GLU A 163 18.54 -1.07 -0.76
C GLU A 163 19.75 -0.55 0.03
N ILE A 164 19.57 0.51 0.83
CA ILE A 164 20.64 1.08 1.65
C ILE A 164 21.05 0.11 2.76
N LYS A 165 20.07 -0.48 3.47
CA LYS A 165 20.34 -1.33 4.64
C LYS A 165 20.93 -2.69 4.29
N LYS A 166 20.84 -3.14 3.05
CA LYS A 166 21.42 -4.42 2.61
C LYS A 166 22.94 -4.48 2.80
N ASP A 167 23.65 -3.50 2.22
CA ASP A 167 25.13 -3.49 2.21
C ASP A 167 25.72 -2.24 2.89
N PHE A 168 24.93 -1.19 3.07
CA PHE A 168 25.37 0.13 3.55
C PHE A 168 24.58 0.62 4.78
N ALA A 169 24.09 -0.30 5.63
CA ALA A 169 23.27 0.04 6.80
C ALA A 169 23.87 1.13 7.71
N TRP A 170 25.20 1.19 7.83
CA TRP A 170 25.90 2.20 8.63
C TRP A 170 25.72 3.64 8.11
N THR A 171 25.40 3.80 6.83
CA THR A 171 25.16 5.10 6.18
C THR A 171 23.76 5.64 6.44
N TRP A 172 22.83 4.82 6.98
CA TRP A 172 21.44 5.20 7.20
C TRP A 172 21.26 6.44 8.07
N GLN A 173 22.21 6.73 8.96
CA GLN A 173 22.22 7.95 9.77
C GLN A 173 22.33 9.25 8.94
N PHE A 174 22.74 9.16 7.67
CA PHE A 174 22.87 10.26 6.72
C PHE A 174 21.76 10.25 5.65
N ALA A 175 20.74 9.39 5.78
CA ALA A 175 19.67 9.28 4.81
C ALA A 175 18.69 10.45 4.93
N GLU A 176 18.36 11.07 3.80
CA GLU A 176 17.35 12.12 3.67
C GLU A 176 16.20 11.64 2.78
N GLU A 177 14.96 11.72 3.28
CA GLU A 177 13.76 11.35 2.54
C GLU A 177 13.53 12.28 1.34
N VAL A 178 13.32 11.68 0.16
CA VAL A 178 12.99 12.40 -1.07
C VAL A 178 11.51 12.76 -1.02
N ASN A 179 11.21 14.05 -0.93
CA ASN A 179 9.83 14.52 -0.99
C ASN A 179 9.42 14.74 -2.45
N ASP A 180 8.17 14.42 -2.80
CA ASP A 180 7.58 14.60 -4.15
C ASP A 180 7.59 16.06 -4.69
N ASN A 181 8.19 17.03 -3.96
CA ASN A 181 8.18 18.46 -4.25
C ASN A 181 9.57 19.08 -4.59
N ASP A 182 10.65 18.29 -4.70
CA ASP A 182 12.02 18.78 -4.98
C ASP A 182 12.49 18.58 -6.44
#